data_AF-A0A1B8D6Q3-F1
#
_entry.id   AF-A0A1B8D6Q3-F1
#
_cell.length_a   1.000
_cell.length_b   1.000
_cell.length_c   1.000
_cell.angle_alpha   90.00
_cell.angle_beta   90.00
_cell.angle_gamma   90.00
#
_symmetry.space_group_name_H-M   'P 1'
#
loop_
_entity.id
_entity.type
_entity.pdbx_description
1 polymer ?
#
loop_
_entity_poly.entity_id
_entity_poly.type
_entity_poly.pdbx_seq_one_letter_code
_entity_poly.pdbx_strand_id
1 'polypeptide(L)'
;MSYKSKLTGLAPGLVKLAENAVEGRMKANPWIKDIKLKGTELHTSHDGSGKKVITIQMLNETGGRVESIHMEETGEVSVKGTAKGKGTNK
;
A
#
# COMPACT_ATOMS: atom_id res chain seq x y z
N MET A 1 14.25 -3.93 10.47
CA MET A 1 12.93 -4.57 10.71
C MET A 1 12.30 -4.90 9.37
N SER A 2 11.78 -6.12 9.19
CA SER A 2 11.09 -6.50 7.95
C SER A 2 9.75 -5.79 7.84
N TYR A 3 9.40 -5.29 6.65
CA TYR A 3 8.12 -4.62 6.37
C TYR A 3 6.91 -5.47 6.79
N LYS A 4 7.05 -6.81 6.82
CA LYS A 4 6.03 -7.77 7.26
C LYS A 4 5.52 -7.51 8.67
N SER A 5 6.38 -7.05 9.57
CA SER A 5 6.00 -6.67 10.94
C SER A 5 4.99 -5.51 10.99
N LYS A 6 4.87 -4.73 9.92
CA LYS A 6 3.92 -3.62 9.80
C LYS A 6 2.55 -4.07 9.27
N LEU A 7 2.44 -5.30 8.78
CA LEU A 7 1.20 -5.89 8.26
C LEU A 7 0.49 -6.78 9.30
N THR A 8 1.10 -7.03 10.46
CA THR A 8 0.55 -7.93 11.50
C THR A 8 -0.76 -7.47 12.11
N GLY A 9 -1.13 -6.19 11.96
CA GLY A 9 -2.43 -5.66 12.40
C GLY A 9 -3.58 -5.94 11.44
N LEU A 10 -3.32 -6.50 10.26
CA LEU A 10 -4.35 -6.81 9.27
C LEU A 10 -5.03 -8.14 9.55
N ALA A 11 -6.31 -8.25 9.14
CA ALA A 11 -7.01 -9.53 9.16
C ALA A 11 -6.23 -10.61 8.38
N PRO A 12 -6.13 -11.86 8.86
CA PRO A 12 -5.27 -12.89 8.27
C PRO A 12 -5.46 -13.12 6.76
N GLY A 13 -6.69 -12.99 6.27
CA GLY A 13 -7.01 -13.11 4.84
C GLY A 13 -6.44 -11.96 3.98
N LEU A 14 -6.26 -10.78 4.58
CA LEU A 14 -5.73 -9.58 3.92
C LEU A 14 -4.20 -9.50 4.02
N VAL A 15 -3.59 -10.12 5.05
CA VAL A 15 -2.12 -10.13 5.21
C VAL A 15 -1.42 -10.67 3.97
N LYS A 16 -1.86 -11.83 3.45
CA LYS A 16 -1.24 -12.44 2.25
C LYS A 16 -1.38 -11.57 1.01
N LEU A 17 -2.55 -10.93 0.83
CA LEU A 17 -2.79 -10.02 -0.29
C LEU A 17 -1.88 -8.79 -0.19
N ALA A 18 -1.78 -8.21 1.01
CA ALA A 18 -0.91 -7.08 1.31
C ALA A 18 0.56 -7.43 1.09
N GLU A 19 1.02 -8.59 1.55
CA GLU A 19 2.39 -9.07 1.34
C GLU A 19 2.71 -9.21 -0.14
N ASN A 20 1.85 -9.90 -0.90
CA ASN A 20 2.05 -10.08 -2.35
C ASN A 20 2.05 -8.73 -3.09
N ALA A 21 1.13 -7.83 -2.75
CA ALA A 21 1.06 -6.51 -3.37
C ALA A 21 2.29 -5.66 -3.04
N VAL A 22 2.73 -5.67 -1.78
CA VAL A 22 3.94 -4.96 -1.34
C VAL A 22 5.17 -5.52 -2.04
N GLU A 23 5.35 -6.84 -2.04
CA GLU A 23 6.51 -7.49 -2.64
C GLU A 23 6.57 -7.24 -4.15
N GLY A 24 5.44 -7.37 -4.85
CA GLY A 24 5.35 -7.07 -6.28
C GLY A 24 5.74 -5.63 -6.58
N ARG A 25 5.29 -4.66 -5.76
CA ARG A 25 5.65 -3.26 -5.95
C ARG A 25 7.08 -2.93 -5.55
N MET A 26 7.63 -3.53 -4.49
CA MET A 26 9.05 -3.37 -4.14
C MET A 26 9.97 -3.94 -5.22
N LYS A 27 9.58 -5.05 -5.87
CA LYS A 27 10.29 -5.59 -7.03
C LYS A 27 10.21 -4.67 -8.24
N ALA A 28 9.02 -4.12 -8.52
CA ALA A 28 8.81 -3.22 -9.65
C ALA A 28 9.43 -1.83 -9.46
N ASN A 29 9.59 -1.37 -8.22
CA ASN A 29 10.05 -0.03 -7.88
C ASN A 29 11.19 -0.08 -6.84
N PRO A 30 12.47 -0.06 -7.29
CA PRO A 30 13.62 -0.21 -6.41
C PRO A 30 13.82 0.98 -5.45
N TRP A 31 13.09 2.09 -5.65
CA TRP A 31 13.10 3.22 -4.73
C TRP A 31 12.29 2.97 -3.45
N ILE A 32 11.44 1.94 -3.43
CA ILE A 32 10.71 1.57 -2.23
C ILE A 32 11.68 0.85 -1.29
N LYS A 33 11.98 1.49 -0.16
CA LYS A 33 12.88 0.95 0.87
C LYS A 33 12.13 0.54 2.12
N ASP A 34 10.94 1.10 2.33
CA ASP A 34 10.12 0.82 3.50
C ASP A 34 8.63 0.95 3.19
N ILE A 35 7.78 0.47 4.10
CA ILE A 35 6.33 0.66 4.02
C ILE A 35 5.79 1.24 5.32
N LYS A 36 4.61 1.84 5.28
CA LYS A 36 3.86 2.28 6.46
C LYS A 36 2.39 1.97 6.27
N LEU A 37 1.84 1.19 7.19
CA LEU A 37 0.40 0.94 7.24
C LEU A 37 -0.31 2.18 7.81
N LYS A 38 -1.29 2.70 7.09
CA LYS A 38 -2.15 3.80 7.50
C LYS A 38 -3.53 3.22 7.83
N GLY A 39 -3.78 3.10 9.14
CA GLY A 39 -4.92 2.39 9.70
C GLY A 39 -4.58 0.92 9.90
N THR A 40 -4.58 0.46 11.15
CA THR A 40 -4.56 -0.98 11.49
C THR A 40 -5.90 -1.64 11.20
N GLU A 41 -6.94 -0.83 10.99
CA GLU A 41 -8.29 -1.24 10.68
C GLU A 41 -8.76 -0.57 9.38
N LEU A 42 -9.72 -1.20 8.71
CA LEU A 42 -10.38 -0.67 7.54
C LEU A 42 -10.97 0.71 7.86
N HIS A 43 -10.46 1.75 7.20
CA HIS A 43 -10.99 3.10 7.34
C HIS A 43 -11.82 3.47 6.11
N THR A 44 -12.79 4.35 6.30
CA THR A 44 -13.60 4.86 5.20
C THR A 44 -12.72 5.62 4.22
N SER A 45 -12.79 5.24 2.94
CA SER A 45 -12.08 5.89 1.85
C SER A 45 -12.50 7.35 1.76
N HIS A 46 -11.52 8.22 1.63
CA HIS A 46 -11.72 9.68 1.53
C HIS A 46 -12.19 10.12 0.14
N ASP A 47 -12.35 9.20 -0.81
CA ASP A 47 -12.89 9.49 -2.15
C ASP A 47 -14.42 9.65 -2.19
N GLY A 48 -15.09 9.60 -1.03
CA GLY A 48 -16.54 9.74 -0.92
C GLY A 48 -17.32 8.48 -1.28
N SER A 49 -16.64 7.38 -1.65
CA SER A 49 -17.30 6.10 -1.97
C SER A 49 -17.90 5.38 -0.75
N GLY A 50 -17.51 5.78 0.47
CA GLY A 50 -17.91 5.10 1.70
C GLY A 50 -17.24 3.73 1.90
N LYS A 51 -16.39 3.29 0.96
CA LYS A 51 -15.73 1.98 1.00
C LYS A 51 -14.73 1.90 2.13
N LYS A 52 -14.64 0.72 2.74
CA LYS A 52 -13.65 0.39 3.76
C LYS A 52 -12.38 -0.09 3.10
N VAL A 53 -11.28 0.64 3.32
CA VAL A 53 -9.99 0.34 2.72
C VAL A 53 -8.84 0.35 3.73
N ILE A 54 -7.83 -0.46 3.45
CA ILE A 54 -6.52 -0.43 4.09
C ILE A 54 -5.58 0.32 3.15
N THR A 55 -4.81 1.26 3.70
CA THR A 55 -3.81 1.99 2.92
C THR A 55 -2.40 1.62 3.37
N ILE A 56 -1.59 1.09 2.46
CA ILE A 56 -0.17 0.82 2.67
C ILE A 56 0.62 1.88 1.90
N GLN A 57 1.30 2.76 2.62
CA GLN A 57 2.17 3.77 2.03
C GLN A 57 3.54 3.17 1.78
N MET A 58 4.02 3.24 0.54
CA MET A 58 5.35 2.83 0.14
C MET A 58 6.28 4.02 0.25
N LEU A 59 7.39 3.88 0.97
CA LEU A 59 8.30 4.95 1.33
C LEU A 59 9.70 4.71 0.73
N ASN A 60 10.38 5.79 0.37
CA ASN A 60 11.78 5.77 -0.02
C ASN A 60 12.70 5.77 1.21
N GLU A 61 14.00 5.81 0.98
CA GLU A 61 15.03 5.86 2.03
C GLU A 61 14.90 7.08 2.97
N THR A 62 14.33 8.19 2.48
CA THR A 62 14.14 9.41 3.27
C THR A 62 12.79 9.43 4.01
N GLY A 63 12.02 8.33 3.96
CA GLY A 63 10.65 8.27 4.50
C GLY A 63 9.61 9.03 3.67
N GLY A 64 9.98 9.53 2.49
CA GLY A 64 9.09 10.18 1.53
C GLY A 64 8.21 9.15 0.81
N ARG A 65 6.92 9.45 0.66
CA ARG A 65 5.96 8.57 0.00
C ARG A 65 6.25 8.47 -1.51
N VAL A 66 6.47 7.25 -1.98
CA VAL A 66 6.67 6.91 -3.40
C VAL A 66 5.33 6.50 -4.02
N GLU A 67 4.63 5.56 -3.38
CA GLU A 67 3.35 5.03 -3.84
C GLU A 67 2.43 4.70 -2.66
N SER A 68 1.17 4.39 -2.93
CA SER A 68 0.26 3.85 -1.92
C SER A 68 -0.60 2.75 -2.52
N ILE A 69 -0.67 1.63 -1.81
CA ILE A 69 -1.56 0.52 -2.12
C ILE A 69 -2.81 0.72 -1.28
N HIS A 70 -3.96 0.77 -1.94
CA HIS A 70 -5.28 0.77 -1.32
C HIS A 70 -5.87 -0.61 -1.53
N MET A 71 -6.25 -1.27 -0.43
CA MET A 71 -6.87 -2.57 -0.44
C MET A 71 -8.29 -2.44 0.10
N GLU A 72 -9.28 -2.89 -0.66
CA GLU A 72 -10.66 -2.96 -0.21
C GLU A 72 -10.91 -4.19 0.65
N GLU A 73 -11.95 -4.15 1.49
CA GLU A 73 -12.41 -5.30 2.29
C GLU A 73 -12.75 -6.53 1.41
N THR A 74 -13.17 -6.30 0.17
CA THR A 74 -13.47 -7.34 -0.83
C THR A 74 -12.23 -8.05 -1.40
N GLY A 75 -11.03 -7.56 -1.07
CA GLY A 75 -9.77 -8.07 -1.61
C GLY A 75 -9.33 -7.38 -2.91
N GLU A 76 -10.07 -6.39 -3.41
CA GLU A 76 -9.63 -5.58 -4.54
C GLU A 76 -8.41 -4.72 -4.15
N VAL A 77 -7.36 -4.76 -4.98
CA VAL A 77 -6.11 -4.03 -4.75
C VAL A 77 -5.96 -2.93 -5.81
N SER A 78 -5.96 -1.68 -5.38
CA SER A 78 -5.71 -0.50 -6.20
C SER A 78 -4.40 0.16 -5.81
N VAL A 79 -3.53 0.52 -6.76
CA VAL A 79 -2.29 1.23 -6.44
C VAL A 79 -2.31 2.65 -6.97
N LYS A 80 -2.21 3.63 -6.06
CA LYS A 80 -2.12 5.06 -6.36
C LYS A 80 -0.67 5.52 -6.22
N GLY A 81 -0.02 5.74 -7.36
CA GLY A 81 1.30 6.36 -7.39
C GLY A 81 1.23 7.83 -6.94
N THR A 82 2.19 8.28 -6.14
CA THR A 82 2.44 9.72 -5.96
C THR A 82 3.33 10.16 -7.11
N ALA A 83 3.03 11.31 -7.71
CA ALA A 83 3.69 11.82 -8.90
C ALA A 83 5.18 12.15 -8.66
N LYS A 84 6.02 11.11 -8.63
CA LYS A 84 7.47 11.17 -8.86
C LYS A 84 7.91 9.98 -9.73
N GLY A 85 7.03 9.61 -10.65
CA GLY A 85 7.18 8.49 -11.58
C GLY A 85 6.08 8.53 -12.65
N LYS A 86 5.64 9.72 -13.07
CA LYS A 86 4.75 9.88 -14.22
C LYS A 86 5.55 9.66 -15.50
N GLY A 87 6.08 8.44 -15.67
CA GLY A 87 6.53 7.92 -16.95
C GLY A 87 5.28 7.52 -17.73
N THR A 88 4.74 8.50 -18.45
CA THR A 88 3.99 8.37 -19.70
C THR A 88 3.10 7.13 -19.88
N ASN A 89 1.81 7.38 -19.73
CA ASN A 89 0.78 6.75 -20.56
C ASN A 89 1.19 6.86 -22.04
N LYS A 90 1.27 5.75 -22.77
CA LYS A 90 1.10 5.74 -24.22
C LYS A 90 0.60 4.37 -24.69
#